data_AF-A0A661B481-F1
#
_entry.id   AF-A0A661B481-F1
#
_cell.length_a   1.000
_cell.length_b   1.000
_cell.length_c   1.000
_cell.angle_alpha   90.00
_cell.angle_beta   90.00
_cell.angle_gamma   90.00
#
_symmetry.space_group_name_H-M   'P 1'
#
loop_
_entity.id
_entity.type
_entity.pdbx_description
1 polymer ?
#
loop_
_entity_poly.entity_id
_entity_poly.type
_entity_poly.pdbx_seq_one_letter_code
_entity_poly.pdbx_strand_id
1 'polypeptide(L)'
;MKTFRLTIIVFSLISFAFCSDVADEITAADGFVGVGARAAAMGGAHIALAQDYSALFYNPAMLSYVYKYEITGSMMFRFGNTDSRINNGGWIGTQYSCVKLSTVGAVFPAAATRGGLAFAIGFSRFQSFDKMVEYQGIRVDNVGVHATENTDGGIGALQMGIGVQTSKYTAFGVALDVINGAENYSWSAKLSGFSDTLVEDSIIYDDVTNDYDGVSGRIGLAFFPVKYFTLGLRMDFPTVLTKKQEWHKATEVHFKGGSFDETDDIYKNDYQFTLPFKFGAGIAIRTAYVSLAADVVYADWKQISYSSPSWMLSQNRKIPHSYRATTTISAG
;
A
#
# COMPACT_ATOMS: atom_id res chain seq x y z
N MET A 1 -44.28 -7.91 -59.91
CA MET A 1 -44.76 -6.91 -58.93
C MET A 1 -44.16 -7.23 -57.57
N LYS A 2 -43.60 -6.21 -56.94
CA LYS A 2 -42.94 -6.24 -55.63
C LYS A 2 -43.96 -6.58 -54.53
N THR A 3 -43.59 -7.44 -53.59
CA THR A 3 -43.92 -7.22 -52.17
C THR A 3 -42.88 -7.90 -51.29
N PHE A 4 -41.96 -7.05 -50.82
CA PHE A 4 -41.00 -7.25 -49.76
C PHE A 4 -41.78 -7.41 -48.43
N ARG A 5 -41.52 -8.47 -47.65
CA ARG A 5 -41.91 -8.53 -46.23
C ARG A 5 -40.69 -8.85 -45.41
N LEU A 6 -40.13 -7.78 -44.87
CA LEU A 6 -39.01 -7.71 -43.94
C LEU A 6 -39.53 -8.11 -42.55
N THR A 7 -39.17 -9.30 -42.07
CA THR A 7 -39.43 -9.69 -40.67
C THR A 7 -38.20 -9.29 -39.86
N ILE A 8 -38.24 -8.09 -39.28
CA ILE A 8 -37.30 -7.64 -38.25
C ILE A 8 -37.66 -8.42 -36.98
N ILE A 9 -36.82 -9.36 -36.57
CA ILE A 9 -36.84 -9.90 -35.21
C ILE A 9 -35.92 -9.00 -34.39
N VAL A 10 -36.55 -8.15 -33.59
CA VAL A 10 -35.91 -7.27 -32.62
C VAL A 10 -35.18 -8.14 -31.59
N PHE A 11 -33.85 -8.15 -31.66
CA PHE A 11 -33.01 -8.66 -30.59
C PHE A 11 -33.10 -7.64 -29.45
N SER A 12 -33.99 -7.89 -28.50
CA SER A 12 -34.00 -7.19 -27.22
C SER A 12 -32.69 -7.49 -26.49
N LEU A 13 -31.69 -6.64 -26.71
CA LEU A 13 -30.53 -6.49 -25.83
C LEU A 13 -31.06 -6.08 -24.46
N ILE A 14 -31.33 -7.07 -23.63
CA ILE A 14 -31.43 -6.87 -22.18
C ILE A 14 -30.00 -6.61 -21.72
N SER A 15 -29.61 -5.33 -21.71
CA SER A 15 -28.46 -4.88 -20.97
C SER A 15 -28.74 -5.11 -19.49
N PHE A 16 -28.34 -6.28 -18.99
CA PHE A 16 -28.06 -6.41 -17.56
C PHE A 16 -26.87 -5.48 -17.30
N ALA A 17 -27.16 -4.31 -16.74
CA ALA A 17 -26.15 -3.56 -16.03
C ALA A 17 -25.76 -4.41 -14.82
N PHE A 18 -24.76 -5.27 -14.98
CA PHE A 18 -24.06 -5.83 -13.84
C PHE A 18 -23.43 -4.62 -13.14
N CYS A 19 -23.97 -4.25 -11.98
CA CYS A 19 -23.13 -3.59 -10.98
C CYS A 19 -21.95 -4.55 -10.81
N SER A 20 -20.76 -4.15 -11.26
CA SER A 20 -19.57 -4.97 -11.07
C SER A 20 -19.42 -5.20 -9.58
N ASP A 21 -19.55 -6.45 -9.16
CA ASP A 21 -19.38 -6.89 -7.79
C ASP A 21 -17.88 -6.79 -7.49
N VAL A 22 -17.42 -5.57 -7.16
CA VAL A 22 -16.03 -5.27 -6.87
C VAL A 22 -15.72 -5.84 -5.48
N ALA A 23 -14.55 -6.44 -5.32
CA ALA A 23 -14.04 -6.86 -4.03
C ALA A 23 -13.80 -5.64 -3.14
N ASP A 24 -13.90 -5.85 -1.84
CA ASP A 24 -13.57 -4.80 -0.87
C ASP A 24 -12.12 -4.34 -1.04
N GLU A 25 -11.87 -3.06 -0.76
CA GLU A 25 -10.54 -2.48 -0.85
C GLU A 25 -9.61 -3.05 0.25
N ILE A 26 -8.38 -3.33 -0.14
CA ILE A 26 -7.32 -3.81 0.75
C ILE A 26 -6.27 -2.71 0.84
N THR A 27 -6.49 -1.76 1.75
CA THR A 27 -5.61 -0.59 1.95
C THR A 27 -4.17 -0.99 2.30
N ALA A 28 -3.98 -2.13 2.96
CA ALA A 28 -2.67 -2.75 3.23
C ALA A 28 -1.85 -3.09 1.97
N ALA A 29 -2.43 -3.04 0.76
CA ALA A 29 -1.73 -3.27 -0.50
C ALA A 29 -1.22 -1.98 -1.17
N ASP A 30 -1.58 -0.79 -0.68
CA ASP A 30 -1.28 0.51 -1.28
C ASP A 30 -0.32 1.38 -0.41
N GLY A 31 0.07 2.57 -0.88
CA GLY A 31 0.74 3.58 -0.04
C GLY A 31 2.21 3.28 0.29
N PHE A 32 2.89 2.54 -0.58
CA PHE A 32 4.27 2.08 -0.37
C PHE A 32 5.27 3.24 -0.20
N VAL A 33 6.22 3.09 0.73
CA VAL A 33 7.31 4.03 0.97
C VAL A 33 8.65 3.33 0.93
N GLY A 34 9.58 3.89 0.16
CA GLY A 34 10.94 3.37 0.07
C GLY A 34 11.66 3.40 1.43
N VAL A 35 12.37 2.33 1.76
CA VAL A 35 13.13 2.22 3.01
C VAL A 35 14.53 2.81 2.84
N GLY A 36 14.89 3.79 3.67
CA GLY A 36 16.22 4.40 3.64
C GLY A 36 16.34 5.59 2.67
N ALA A 37 17.07 6.61 3.11
CA ALA A 37 17.16 7.90 2.42
C ALA A 37 17.80 7.80 1.02
N ARG A 38 18.81 6.95 0.85
CA ARG A 38 19.46 6.73 -0.46
C ARG A 38 18.49 6.09 -1.45
N ALA A 39 17.77 5.07 -1.04
CA ALA A 39 16.79 4.42 -1.89
C ALA A 39 15.64 5.38 -2.26
N ALA A 40 15.15 6.19 -1.31
CA ALA A 40 14.16 7.21 -1.57
C ALA A 40 14.65 8.26 -2.59
N ALA A 41 15.91 8.69 -2.49
CA ALA A 41 16.53 9.62 -3.45
C ALA A 41 16.67 9.03 -4.86
N MET A 42 16.78 7.70 -4.97
CA MET A 42 16.89 6.96 -6.24
C MET A 42 15.54 6.44 -6.76
N GLY A 43 14.41 7.03 -6.30
CA GLY A 43 13.07 6.60 -6.72
C GLY A 43 12.71 5.16 -6.35
N GLY A 44 13.38 4.58 -5.36
CA GLY A 44 13.24 3.19 -4.94
C GLY A 44 14.14 2.19 -5.68
N ALA A 45 15.00 2.63 -6.61
CA ALA A 45 15.94 1.77 -7.33
C ALA A 45 17.11 1.36 -6.44
N HIS A 46 16.99 0.22 -5.76
CA HIS A 46 17.94 -0.23 -4.76
C HIS A 46 18.18 -1.76 -4.69
N ILE A 47 17.46 -2.60 -5.45
CA ILE A 47 17.61 -4.07 -5.43
C ILE A 47 19.05 -4.51 -5.71
N ALA A 48 19.76 -3.81 -6.60
CA ALA A 48 21.15 -4.09 -6.96
C ALA A 48 22.18 -3.15 -6.30
N LEU A 49 21.75 -2.16 -5.51
CA LEU A 49 22.63 -1.15 -4.89
C LEU A 49 22.70 -1.20 -3.37
N ALA A 50 21.70 -1.77 -2.69
CA ALA A 50 21.53 -1.66 -1.24
C ALA A 50 22.70 -2.25 -0.45
N GLN A 51 23.72 -1.46 -0.12
CA GLN A 51 24.90 -1.88 0.66
C GLN A 51 24.95 -1.18 2.02
N ASP A 52 23.80 -1.17 2.69
CA ASP A 52 23.57 -0.62 4.02
C ASP A 52 22.40 -1.39 4.66
N TYR A 53 21.92 -0.95 5.82
CA TYR A 53 20.76 -1.57 6.49
C TYR A 53 19.54 -1.79 5.55
N SER A 54 19.29 -0.91 4.58
CA SER A 54 18.13 -1.03 3.66
C SER A 54 18.18 -2.28 2.79
N ALA A 55 19.32 -2.97 2.72
CA ALA A 55 19.47 -4.27 2.06
C ALA A 55 18.50 -5.31 2.61
N LEU A 56 18.18 -5.30 3.92
CA LEU A 56 17.16 -6.17 4.49
C LEU A 56 15.82 -6.04 3.76
N PHE A 57 15.46 -4.82 3.38
CA PHE A 57 14.22 -4.53 2.68
C PHE A 57 14.35 -4.75 1.16
N TYR A 58 15.42 -4.28 0.51
CA TYR A 58 15.51 -4.36 -0.96
C TYR A 58 16.03 -5.69 -1.47
N ASN A 59 17.14 -6.19 -0.93
CA ASN A 59 17.78 -7.42 -1.35
C ASN A 59 18.78 -7.90 -0.28
N PRO A 60 18.41 -8.87 0.57
CA PRO A 60 19.25 -9.27 1.70
C PRO A 60 20.60 -9.88 1.27
N ALA A 61 20.76 -10.32 0.01
CA ALA A 61 22.07 -10.75 -0.49
C ALA A 61 23.11 -9.63 -0.45
N MET A 62 22.69 -8.37 -0.60
CA MET A 62 23.60 -7.24 -0.62
C MET A 62 24.18 -6.90 0.76
N LEU A 63 23.59 -7.43 1.85
CA LEU A 63 24.16 -7.33 3.20
C LEU A 63 25.58 -7.91 3.26
N SER A 64 25.89 -8.95 2.45
CA SER A 64 27.22 -9.56 2.44
C SER A 64 28.34 -8.62 1.98
N TYR A 65 27.99 -7.47 1.40
CA TYR A 65 28.92 -6.44 0.97
C TYR A 65 29.04 -5.27 1.96
N VAL A 66 28.40 -5.37 3.13
CA VAL A 66 28.61 -4.47 4.26
C VAL A 66 29.75 -5.02 5.12
N TYR A 67 30.90 -4.35 5.11
CA TYR A 67 32.12 -4.84 5.77
C TYR A 67 32.40 -4.22 7.14
N LYS A 68 31.58 -3.27 7.58
CA LYS A 68 31.77 -2.54 8.85
C LYS A 68 30.46 -2.58 9.64
N TYR A 69 30.59 -2.53 10.96
CA TYR A 69 29.44 -2.32 11.83
C TYR A 69 28.77 -1.00 11.43
N GLU A 70 27.46 -1.05 11.18
CA GLU A 70 26.67 0.10 10.76
C GLU A 70 25.46 0.22 11.68
N ILE A 71 25.14 1.46 12.07
CA ILE A 71 23.87 1.81 12.70
C ILE A 71 23.24 2.88 11.82
N THR A 72 21.97 2.68 11.48
CA THR A 72 21.20 3.56 10.62
C THR A 72 19.94 4.02 11.36
N GLY A 73 19.64 5.31 11.25
CA GLY A 73 18.44 5.94 11.79
C GLY A 73 17.94 6.99 10.81
N SER A 74 16.62 7.04 10.58
CA SER A 74 16.02 8.04 9.70
C SER A 74 14.59 8.39 10.11
N MET A 75 14.23 9.65 9.86
CA MET A 75 12.88 10.17 9.98
C MET A 75 12.30 10.44 8.59
N MET A 76 11.00 10.24 8.46
CA MET A 76 10.20 10.54 7.29
C MET A 76 9.43 11.83 7.53
N PHE A 77 9.57 12.77 6.59
CA PHE A 77 8.77 13.98 6.52
C PHE A 77 7.94 13.88 5.24
N ARG A 78 6.61 13.87 5.38
CA ARG A 78 5.69 13.81 4.24
C ARG A 78 4.87 15.08 4.23
N PHE A 79 4.78 15.67 3.05
CA PHE A 79 3.91 16.81 2.75
C PHE A 79 3.14 16.43 1.50
N GLY A 80 1.82 16.53 1.54
CA GLY A 80 0.98 16.19 0.41
C GLY A 80 -0.09 17.26 0.23
N ASN A 81 -0.46 17.48 -1.03
CA ASN A 81 -1.61 18.29 -1.42
C ASN A 81 -2.54 17.38 -2.21
N THR A 82 -3.83 17.42 -1.93
CA THR A 82 -4.83 16.70 -2.71
C THR A 82 -5.81 17.70 -3.29
N ASP A 83 -5.97 17.69 -4.60
CA ASP A 83 -7.05 18.42 -5.27
C ASP A 83 -8.13 17.43 -5.69
N SER A 84 -9.36 17.67 -5.24
CA SER A 84 -10.52 16.86 -5.61
C SER A 84 -11.56 17.70 -6.35
N ARG A 85 -12.33 17.05 -7.22
CA ARG A 85 -13.55 17.61 -7.80
C ARG A 85 -14.54 16.49 -8.05
N ILE A 86 -15.81 16.75 -7.77
CA ILE A 86 -16.90 15.86 -8.15
C ILE A 86 -17.58 16.44 -9.39
N ASN A 87 -17.77 15.60 -10.42
CA ASN A 87 -18.36 15.98 -11.69
C ASN A 87 -17.66 17.22 -12.30
N ASN A 88 -18.44 18.21 -12.73
CA ASN A 88 -17.96 19.47 -13.29
C ASN A 88 -17.94 20.61 -12.26
N GLY A 89 -17.86 20.25 -10.96
CA GLY A 89 -17.75 21.19 -9.86
C GLY A 89 -16.39 21.89 -9.77
N GLY A 90 -16.27 22.80 -8.81
CA GLY A 90 -14.99 23.46 -8.49
C GLY A 90 -13.97 22.48 -7.92
N TRP A 91 -12.69 22.81 -8.07
CA TRP A 91 -11.60 22.10 -7.41
C TRP A 91 -11.50 22.53 -5.95
N ILE A 92 -11.20 21.57 -5.08
CA ILE A 92 -10.95 21.80 -3.66
C ILE A 92 -9.62 21.17 -3.30
N GLY A 93 -8.74 22.00 -2.76
CA GLY A 93 -7.40 21.60 -2.34
C GLY A 93 -7.33 21.41 -0.84
N THR A 94 -6.82 20.26 -0.41
CA THR A 94 -6.43 19.97 0.96
C THR A 94 -4.92 19.79 1.05
N GLN A 95 -4.38 19.99 2.24
CA GLN A 95 -2.96 19.79 2.52
C GLN A 95 -2.82 18.96 3.78
N TYR A 96 -1.80 18.10 3.81
CA TYR A 96 -1.45 17.34 5.00
C TYR A 96 0.06 17.27 5.16
N SER A 97 0.48 17.12 6.41
CA SER A 97 1.89 16.89 6.75
C SER A 97 2.03 15.88 7.86
N CYS A 98 3.11 15.10 7.81
CA CYS A 98 3.37 14.05 8.78
C CYS A 98 4.87 13.92 9.04
N VAL A 99 5.23 13.70 10.30
CA VAL A 99 6.58 13.31 10.72
C VAL A 99 6.52 11.93 11.37
N LYS A 100 7.33 11.01 10.87
CA LYS A 100 7.31 9.60 11.30
C LYS A 100 8.72 9.05 11.42
N LEU A 101 8.93 8.11 12.35
CA LEU A 101 10.12 7.27 12.30
C LEU A 101 10.09 6.44 11.01
N SER A 102 11.13 6.53 10.19
CA SER A 102 11.23 5.76 8.94
C SER A 102 11.92 4.43 9.21
N THR A 103 13.11 4.50 9.79
CA THR A 103 13.98 3.33 9.91
C THR A 103 14.93 3.48 11.08
N VAL A 104 15.13 2.42 11.85
CA VAL A 104 16.23 2.27 12.82
C VAL A 104 16.74 0.86 12.73
N GLY A 105 18.05 0.68 12.59
CA GLY A 105 18.60 -0.66 12.55
C GLY A 105 20.11 -0.69 12.57
N ALA A 106 20.64 -1.92 12.61
CA ALA A 106 22.06 -2.16 12.66
C ALA A 106 22.46 -3.33 11.77
N VAL A 107 23.68 -3.27 11.24
CA VAL A 107 24.31 -4.32 10.46
C VAL A 107 25.59 -4.76 11.17
N PHE A 108 25.70 -6.07 11.37
CA PHE A 108 26.79 -6.74 12.07
C PHE A 108 27.53 -7.65 11.06
N PRO A 109 28.64 -7.19 10.47
CA PRO A 109 29.48 -8.05 9.65
C PRO A 109 30.15 -9.11 10.53
N ALA A 110 30.28 -10.32 9.99
CA ALA A 110 30.97 -11.43 10.63
C ALA A 110 32.14 -11.92 9.76
N ALA A 111 33.14 -12.53 10.41
CA ALA A 111 34.26 -13.12 9.69
C ALA A 111 33.79 -14.36 8.91
N ALA A 112 34.02 -14.36 7.60
CA ALA A 112 33.83 -15.52 6.73
C ALA A 112 35.17 -15.93 6.14
N THR A 113 35.40 -17.24 6.00
CA THR A 113 36.66 -17.78 5.47
C THR A 113 36.89 -17.38 4.01
N ARG A 114 35.80 -17.16 3.24
CA ARG A 114 35.81 -16.66 1.86
C ARG A 114 34.58 -15.79 1.62
N GLY A 115 34.79 -14.52 1.26
CA GLY A 115 33.70 -13.57 0.98
C GLY A 115 33.27 -12.77 2.21
N GLY A 116 32.14 -12.08 2.11
CA GLY A 116 31.48 -11.39 3.21
C GLY A 116 30.28 -12.14 3.78
N LEU A 117 30.05 -11.94 5.07
CA LEU A 117 28.89 -12.43 5.82
C LEU A 117 28.42 -11.27 6.71
N ALA A 118 27.13 -10.99 6.71
CA ALA A 118 26.57 -9.98 7.60
C ALA A 118 25.17 -10.37 8.07
N PHE A 119 24.87 -9.99 9.31
CA PHE A 119 23.56 -10.07 9.92
C PHE A 119 23.02 -8.68 10.09
N ALA A 120 21.71 -8.49 9.98
CA ALA A 120 21.09 -7.21 10.24
C ALA A 120 19.78 -7.40 10.98
N ILE A 121 19.46 -6.40 11.81
CA ILE A 121 18.20 -6.32 12.55
C ILE A 121 17.78 -4.86 12.65
N GLY A 122 16.49 -4.60 12.55
CA GLY A 122 15.96 -3.26 12.78
C GLY A 122 14.50 -3.14 12.41
N PHE A 123 13.96 -1.95 12.59
CA PHE A 123 12.60 -1.60 12.20
C PHE A 123 12.62 -0.72 10.95
N SER A 124 11.73 -1.02 10.00
CA SER A 124 11.51 -0.21 8.80
C SER A 124 10.02 0.00 8.57
N ARG A 125 9.59 1.25 8.43
CA ARG A 125 8.27 1.60 7.90
C ARG A 125 8.33 1.60 6.38
N PHE A 126 7.46 0.81 5.76
CA PHE A 126 7.42 0.65 4.29
C PHE A 126 6.05 1.01 3.69
N GLN A 127 5.10 1.43 4.51
CA GLN A 127 3.79 1.90 4.08
C GLN A 127 3.29 2.99 5.03
N SER A 128 2.59 3.96 4.47
CA SER A 128 1.93 5.03 5.23
C SER A 128 0.54 5.25 4.67
N PHE A 129 -0.42 5.42 5.58
CA PHE A 129 -1.82 5.71 5.26
C PHE A 129 -2.09 7.21 5.20
N ASP A 130 -1.12 8.07 5.48
CA ASP A 130 -1.36 9.53 5.61
C ASP A 130 -1.93 10.12 4.32
N LYS A 131 -3.20 10.53 4.39
CA LYS A 131 -3.93 11.19 3.31
C LYS A 131 -5.03 12.05 3.93
N MET A 132 -5.24 13.24 3.38
CA MET A 132 -6.40 14.07 3.66
C MET A 132 -7.00 14.54 2.35
N VAL A 133 -8.30 14.35 2.17
CA VAL A 133 -9.05 14.73 0.98
C VAL A 133 -10.37 15.32 1.39
N GLU A 134 -10.76 16.40 0.73
CA GLU A 134 -12.06 17.01 0.90
C GLU A 134 -12.79 16.95 -0.43
N TYR A 135 -14.07 16.60 -0.39
CA TYR A 135 -14.94 16.45 -1.54
C TYR A 135 -16.14 17.37 -1.37
N GLN A 136 -16.52 18.08 -2.43
CA GLN A 136 -17.75 18.85 -2.46
C GLN A 136 -18.49 18.60 -3.76
N GLY A 137 -19.80 18.50 -3.68
CA GLY A 137 -20.64 18.28 -4.86
C GLY A 137 -22.11 18.50 -4.57
N ILE A 138 -22.91 18.30 -5.61
CA ILE A 138 -24.37 18.31 -5.53
C ILE A 138 -24.85 16.96 -6.07
N ARG A 139 -25.73 16.30 -5.32
CA ARG A 139 -26.36 15.05 -5.71
C ARG A 139 -27.48 15.29 -6.73
N VAL A 140 -27.99 14.21 -7.32
CA VAL A 140 -29.08 14.25 -8.33
C VAL A 140 -30.38 14.82 -7.76
N ASP A 141 -30.60 14.71 -6.45
CA ASP A 141 -31.74 15.24 -5.71
C ASP A 141 -31.53 16.71 -5.25
N ASN A 142 -30.53 17.41 -5.81
CA ASN A 142 -30.12 18.78 -5.45
C ASN A 142 -29.62 18.95 -4.00
N VAL A 143 -29.36 17.86 -3.28
CA VAL A 143 -28.73 17.91 -1.96
C VAL A 143 -27.25 18.19 -2.12
N GLY A 144 -26.76 19.24 -1.45
CA GLY A 144 -25.34 19.56 -1.36
C GLY A 144 -24.63 18.55 -0.47
N VAL A 145 -23.45 18.10 -0.90
CA VAL A 145 -22.58 17.17 -0.17
C VAL A 145 -21.24 17.85 0.05
N HIS A 146 -20.81 17.87 1.30
CA HIS A 146 -19.46 18.27 1.68
C HIS A 146 -18.89 17.19 2.58
N ALA A 147 -17.85 16.50 2.11
CA ALA A 147 -17.28 15.36 2.80
C ALA A 147 -15.77 15.51 2.99
N THR A 148 -15.27 15.09 4.14
CA THR A 148 -13.86 15.10 4.47
C THR A 148 -13.44 13.67 4.80
N GLU A 149 -12.40 13.21 4.13
CA GLU A 149 -11.73 11.95 4.38
C GLU A 149 -10.34 12.25 4.93
N ASN A 150 -10.03 11.70 6.09
CA ASN A 150 -8.73 11.81 6.72
C ASN A 150 -8.27 10.43 7.17
N THR A 151 -7.03 10.07 6.86
CA THR A 151 -6.44 8.84 7.34
C THR A 151 -5.00 9.08 7.78
N ASP A 152 -4.63 8.43 8.86
CA ASP A 152 -3.30 8.44 9.45
C ASP A 152 -2.83 7.03 9.80
N GLY A 153 -1.54 6.93 10.11
CA GLY A 153 -0.91 5.66 10.49
C GLY A 153 -0.01 5.07 9.40
N GLY A 154 0.35 3.80 9.56
CA GLY A 154 1.21 3.12 8.60
C GLY A 154 1.69 1.76 9.10
N ILE A 155 2.26 1.01 8.17
CA ILE A 155 2.76 -0.35 8.43
C ILE A 155 4.29 -0.33 8.36
N GLY A 156 4.91 -0.98 9.34
CA GLY A 156 6.31 -1.30 9.33
C GLY A 156 6.57 -2.75 9.73
N ALA A 157 7.83 -3.13 9.73
CA ALA A 157 8.24 -4.44 10.24
C ALA A 157 9.52 -4.33 11.06
N LEU A 158 9.58 -5.17 12.10
CA LEU A 158 10.84 -5.62 12.65
C LEU A 158 11.42 -6.66 11.69
N GLN A 159 12.54 -6.32 11.08
CA GLN A 159 13.22 -7.12 10.07
C GLN A 159 14.48 -7.73 10.67
N MET A 160 14.73 -8.98 10.34
CA MET A 160 15.96 -9.70 10.68
C MET A 160 16.42 -10.45 9.45
N GLY A 161 17.72 -10.46 9.19
CA GLY A 161 18.21 -11.16 8.02
C GLY A 161 19.71 -11.35 7.99
N ILE A 162 20.12 -12.14 7.02
CA ILE A 162 21.50 -12.56 6.81
C ILE A 162 21.81 -12.52 5.32
N GLY A 163 22.99 -12.02 4.97
CA GLY A 163 23.55 -12.06 3.63
C GLY A 163 24.91 -12.74 3.63
N VAL A 164 25.13 -13.64 2.69
CA VAL A 164 26.38 -14.38 2.51
C VAL A 164 26.87 -14.29 1.06
N GLN A 165 28.14 -13.99 0.91
CA GLN A 165 28.82 -14.04 -0.37
C GLN A 165 29.30 -15.47 -0.63
N THR A 166 28.67 -16.16 -1.58
CA THR A 166 28.99 -17.56 -1.90
C THR A 166 30.19 -17.70 -2.82
N SER A 167 30.48 -16.68 -3.63
CA SER A 167 31.66 -16.61 -4.49
C SER A 167 32.10 -15.15 -4.70
N LYS A 168 33.20 -14.93 -5.43
CA LYS A 168 33.62 -13.59 -5.83
C LYS A 168 32.57 -12.84 -6.66
N TYR A 169 31.63 -13.55 -7.27
CA TYR A 169 30.64 -13.00 -8.19
C TYR A 169 29.21 -13.16 -7.69
N THR A 170 28.94 -13.98 -6.67
CA THR A 170 27.58 -14.31 -6.25
C THR A 170 27.39 -14.11 -4.76
N ALA A 171 26.22 -13.61 -4.39
CA ALA A 171 25.74 -13.56 -3.02
C ALA A 171 24.28 -14.00 -2.92
N PHE A 172 23.92 -14.48 -1.74
CA PHE A 172 22.57 -14.91 -1.38
C PHE A 172 22.22 -14.31 -0.03
N GLY A 173 20.93 -14.05 0.20
CA GLY A 173 20.47 -13.62 1.51
C GLY A 173 19.01 -13.96 1.75
N VAL A 174 18.63 -13.92 3.02
CA VAL A 174 17.28 -14.17 3.50
C VAL A 174 16.94 -13.15 4.57
N ALA A 175 15.70 -12.69 4.58
CA ALA A 175 15.15 -11.86 5.64
C ALA A 175 13.75 -12.35 6.07
N LEU A 176 13.44 -12.16 7.34
CA LEU A 176 12.15 -12.38 7.97
C LEU A 176 11.62 -11.03 8.43
N ASP A 177 10.33 -10.79 8.23
CA ASP A 177 9.65 -9.56 8.61
C ASP A 177 8.50 -9.89 9.57
N VAL A 178 8.55 -9.34 10.78
CA VAL A 178 7.42 -9.31 11.71
C VAL A 178 6.75 -7.95 11.56
N ILE A 179 5.57 -7.95 10.94
CA ILE A 179 4.85 -6.75 10.52
C ILE A 179 3.92 -6.30 11.63
N ASN A 180 3.98 -4.99 11.94
CA ASN A 180 3.00 -4.32 12.79
C ASN A 180 2.66 -2.94 12.21
N GLY A 181 1.42 -2.51 12.39
CA GLY A 181 0.97 -1.19 11.99
C GLY A 181 -0.41 -0.88 12.52
N ALA A 182 -0.80 0.38 12.36
CA ALA A 182 -2.15 0.84 12.66
C ALA A 182 -2.57 1.87 11.61
N GLU A 183 -3.87 1.97 11.41
CA GLU A 183 -4.52 2.94 10.53
C GLU A 183 -5.73 3.50 11.27
N ASN A 184 -5.79 4.81 11.39
CA ASN A 184 -7.02 5.49 11.77
C ASN A 184 -7.58 6.14 10.51
N TYR A 185 -8.83 5.87 10.22
CA TYR A 185 -9.58 6.43 9.11
C TYR A 185 -10.78 7.16 9.70
N SER A 186 -11.02 8.37 9.22
CA SER A 186 -12.17 9.18 9.57
C SER A 186 -12.78 9.74 8.30
N TRP A 187 -14.07 9.53 8.14
CA TRP A 187 -14.86 10.11 7.07
C TRP A 187 -16.08 10.80 7.64
N SER A 188 -16.29 12.04 7.23
CA SER A 188 -17.49 12.79 7.59
C SER A 188 -18.13 13.35 6.33
N ALA A 189 -19.45 13.34 6.24
CA ALA A 189 -20.19 13.95 5.15
C ALA A 189 -21.38 14.73 5.66
N LYS A 190 -21.37 16.03 5.40
CA LYS A 190 -22.50 16.94 5.61
C LYS A 190 -23.36 17.00 4.36
N LEU A 191 -24.61 16.60 4.52
CA LEU A 191 -25.68 16.69 3.54
C LEU A 191 -26.57 17.89 3.89
N SER A 192 -26.82 18.79 2.94
CA SER A 192 -27.63 19.99 3.19
C SER A 192 -28.45 20.41 1.98
N GLY A 193 -29.46 21.25 2.18
CA GLY A 193 -30.33 21.71 1.10
C GLY A 193 -31.38 20.67 0.68
N PHE A 194 -31.87 19.89 1.65
CA PHE A 194 -32.96 18.95 1.42
C PHE A 194 -34.23 19.63 0.89
N SER A 195 -34.98 18.93 0.04
CA SER A 195 -36.27 19.42 -0.46
C SER A 195 -37.36 19.41 0.63
N ASP A 196 -37.22 18.57 1.66
CA ASP A 196 -38.08 18.61 2.84
C ASP A 196 -37.72 19.83 3.68
N THR A 197 -38.71 20.63 4.04
CA THR A 197 -38.51 21.85 4.83
C THR A 197 -38.21 21.59 6.30
N LEU A 198 -38.41 20.37 6.82
CA LEU A 198 -38.23 20.04 8.24
C LEU A 198 -36.77 19.75 8.61
N VAL A 199 -36.00 19.14 7.71
CA VAL A 199 -34.58 18.80 7.93
C VAL A 199 -33.69 19.95 7.46
N GLU A 200 -32.78 20.39 8.33
CA GLU A 200 -31.80 21.44 8.02
C GLU A 200 -30.56 20.85 7.35
N ASP A 201 -29.91 19.91 8.03
CA ASP A 201 -28.81 19.14 7.50
C ASP A 201 -28.75 17.74 8.15
N SER A 202 -27.93 16.86 7.56
CA SER A 202 -27.59 15.56 8.13
C SER A 202 -26.10 15.35 7.99
N ILE A 203 -25.46 14.88 9.06
CA ILE A 203 -24.03 14.61 9.09
C ILE A 203 -23.84 13.13 9.35
N ILE A 204 -23.06 12.49 8.48
CA ILE A 204 -22.71 11.08 8.59
C ILE A 204 -21.23 11.01 8.97
N TYR A 205 -20.90 10.17 9.94
CA TYR A 205 -19.53 9.90 10.39
C TYR A 205 -19.24 8.41 10.27
N ASP A 206 -18.07 8.09 9.73
CA ASP A 206 -17.48 6.75 9.70
C ASP A 206 -16.04 6.84 10.20
N ASP A 207 -15.81 6.39 11.44
CA ASP A 207 -14.48 6.29 12.03
C ASP A 207 -14.06 4.81 12.12
N VAL A 208 -12.93 4.47 11.51
CA VAL A 208 -12.42 3.10 11.44
C VAL A 208 -10.99 3.05 11.97
N THR A 209 -10.78 2.23 13.00
CA THR A 209 -9.46 1.91 13.53
C THR A 209 -9.08 0.50 13.10
N ASN A 210 -7.99 0.36 12.36
CA ASN A 210 -7.44 -0.94 11.97
C ASN A 210 -6.06 -1.15 12.62
N ASP A 211 -5.91 -2.25 13.34
CA ASP A 211 -4.61 -2.76 13.79
C ASP A 211 -4.16 -3.90 12.87
N TYR A 212 -2.90 -3.82 12.42
CA TYR A 212 -2.30 -4.79 11.51
C TYR A 212 -1.18 -5.55 12.20
N ASP A 213 -1.26 -6.87 12.13
CA ASP A 213 -0.21 -7.80 12.54
C ASP A 213 0.09 -8.75 11.38
N GLY A 214 1.36 -9.14 11.19
CA GLY A 214 1.65 -10.15 10.19
C GLY A 214 3.07 -10.64 10.14
N VAL A 215 3.28 -11.55 9.20
CA VAL A 215 4.59 -12.14 8.93
C VAL A 215 4.85 -12.23 7.44
N SER A 216 6.08 -11.94 7.07
CA SER A 216 6.59 -12.14 5.72
C SER A 216 8.01 -12.65 5.75
N GLY A 217 8.51 -13.04 4.59
CA GLY A 217 9.92 -13.29 4.38
C GLY A 217 10.30 -12.96 2.96
N ARG A 218 11.60 -12.79 2.73
CA ARG A 218 12.13 -12.58 1.39
C ARG A 218 13.49 -13.20 1.23
N ILE A 219 13.82 -13.54 0.00
CA ILE A 219 15.15 -14.00 -0.38
C ILE A 219 15.73 -13.09 -1.45
N GLY A 220 17.05 -13.03 -1.45
CA GLY A 220 17.82 -12.19 -2.33
C GLY A 220 18.95 -12.96 -3.01
N LEU A 221 19.23 -12.60 -4.25
CA LEU A 221 20.40 -13.02 -5.00
C LEU A 221 21.06 -11.79 -5.60
N ALA A 222 22.39 -11.80 -5.65
CA ALA A 222 23.16 -10.77 -6.33
C ALA A 222 24.30 -11.38 -7.13
N PHE A 223 24.50 -10.89 -8.35
CA PHE A 223 25.54 -11.31 -9.28
C PHE A 223 26.38 -10.11 -9.75
N PHE A 224 27.69 -10.21 -9.60
CA PHE A 224 28.67 -9.16 -9.87
C PHE A 224 29.65 -9.66 -10.94
N PRO A 225 29.26 -9.71 -12.23
CA PRO A 225 30.15 -10.22 -13.28
C PRO A 225 31.42 -9.37 -13.42
N VAL A 226 31.33 -8.08 -13.12
CA VAL A 226 32.43 -7.12 -13.11
C VAL A 226 32.26 -6.15 -11.94
N LYS A 227 33.34 -5.52 -11.48
CA LYS A 227 33.35 -4.70 -10.25
C LYS A 227 32.38 -3.51 -10.25
N TYR A 228 32.01 -3.02 -11.43
CA TYR A 228 31.18 -1.84 -11.62
C TYR A 228 29.74 -2.19 -12.01
N PHE A 229 29.38 -3.46 -12.14
CA PHE A 229 28.03 -3.87 -12.55
C PHE A 229 27.48 -4.93 -11.61
N THR A 230 26.24 -4.74 -11.19
CA THR A 230 25.51 -5.66 -10.32
C THR A 230 24.17 -6.00 -10.95
N LEU A 231 23.81 -7.28 -10.93
CA LEU A 231 22.47 -7.78 -11.13
C LEU A 231 21.92 -8.24 -9.79
N GLY A 232 20.73 -7.78 -9.42
CA GLY A 232 20.04 -8.21 -8.21
C GLY A 232 18.73 -8.91 -8.58
N LEU A 233 18.39 -9.98 -7.87
CA LEU A 233 17.08 -10.61 -7.90
C LEU A 233 16.55 -10.71 -6.48
N ARG A 234 15.25 -10.49 -6.30
CA ARG A 234 14.54 -10.68 -5.03
C ARG A 234 13.25 -11.43 -5.25
N MET A 235 12.83 -12.16 -4.22
CA MET A 235 11.50 -12.74 -4.14
C MET A 235 10.96 -12.56 -2.73
N ASP A 236 9.80 -11.94 -2.63
CA ASP A 236 9.04 -11.82 -1.39
C ASP A 236 8.02 -12.96 -1.35
N PHE A 237 7.98 -13.68 -0.24
CA PHE A 237 6.98 -14.71 0.02
C PHE A 237 5.61 -14.08 0.30
N PRO A 238 4.51 -14.86 0.16
CA PRO A 238 3.19 -14.41 0.51
C PRO A 238 3.16 -13.88 1.94
N THR A 239 2.65 -12.67 2.09
CA THR A 239 2.57 -12.02 3.41
C THR A 239 1.23 -12.35 4.04
N VAL A 240 1.25 -12.98 5.20
CA VAL A 240 0.03 -13.25 5.97
C VAL A 240 -0.21 -12.06 6.89
N LEU A 241 -1.36 -11.41 6.75
CA LEU A 241 -1.79 -10.27 7.55
C LEU A 241 -3.09 -10.58 8.28
N THR A 242 -3.15 -10.13 9.53
CA THR A 242 -4.35 -10.05 10.34
C THR A 242 -4.68 -8.58 10.54
N LYS A 243 -5.91 -8.19 10.22
CA LYS A 243 -6.44 -6.85 10.42
C LYS A 243 -7.57 -6.91 11.44
N LYS A 244 -7.37 -6.32 12.62
CA LYS A 244 -8.44 -6.13 13.62
C LYS A 244 -9.05 -4.77 13.40
N GLN A 245 -10.34 -4.72 13.14
CA GLN A 245 -11.06 -3.51 12.76
C GLN A 245 -12.12 -3.18 13.80
N GLU A 246 -12.15 -1.92 14.20
CA GLU A 246 -13.23 -1.30 14.95
C GLU A 246 -13.83 -0.17 14.10
N TRP A 247 -15.12 -0.23 13.79
CA TRP A 247 -15.82 0.73 12.95
C TRP A 247 -16.96 1.35 13.74
N HIS A 248 -16.84 2.65 14.00
CA HIS A 248 -17.86 3.51 14.60
C HIS A 248 -18.57 4.24 13.48
N LYS A 249 -19.89 4.12 13.45
CA LYS A 249 -20.73 4.78 12.45
C LYS A 249 -21.80 5.58 13.16
N ALA A 250 -21.80 6.89 12.92
CA ALA A 250 -22.79 7.80 13.46
C ALA A 250 -23.54 8.54 12.36
N THR A 251 -24.79 8.88 12.60
CA THR A 251 -25.57 9.78 11.75
C THR A 251 -26.37 10.73 12.61
N GLU A 252 -26.09 12.01 12.45
CA GLU A 252 -26.81 13.12 13.06
C GLU A 252 -27.78 13.72 12.04
N VAL A 253 -29.01 14.01 12.45
CA VAL A 253 -30.01 14.72 11.65
C VAL A 253 -30.47 15.94 12.42
N HIS A 254 -30.18 17.13 11.88
CA HIS A 254 -30.60 18.40 12.47
C HIS A 254 -31.92 18.86 11.87
N PHE A 255 -32.90 19.15 12.72
CA PHE A 255 -34.20 19.64 12.31
C PHE A 255 -34.35 21.15 12.58
N LYS A 256 -35.15 21.82 11.74
CA LYS A 256 -35.48 23.23 11.95
C LYS A 256 -36.23 23.40 13.27
N GLY A 257 -35.68 24.21 14.16
CA GLY A 257 -36.18 24.40 15.53
C GLY A 257 -35.22 23.92 16.61
N GLY A 258 -34.06 23.36 16.24
CA GLY A 258 -32.94 23.09 17.14
C GLY A 258 -32.95 21.72 17.82
N SER A 259 -33.87 20.82 17.45
CA SER A 259 -33.82 19.40 17.84
C SER A 259 -32.95 18.60 16.87
N PHE A 260 -32.36 17.50 17.36
CA PHE A 260 -31.60 16.58 16.55
C PHE A 260 -31.90 15.13 16.94
N ASP A 261 -31.75 14.23 15.97
CA ASP A 261 -31.75 12.78 16.19
C ASP A 261 -30.36 12.23 15.84
N GLU A 262 -29.93 11.22 16.59
CA GLU A 262 -28.63 10.56 16.42
C GLU A 262 -28.81 9.05 16.39
N THR A 263 -28.06 8.38 15.52
CA THR A 263 -27.86 6.92 15.53
C THR A 263 -26.37 6.66 15.58
N ASP A 264 -25.94 5.76 16.46
CA ASP A 264 -24.53 5.40 16.68
C ASP A 264 -24.41 3.87 16.79
N ASP A 265 -23.57 3.28 15.95
CA ASP A 265 -23.31 1.85 15.88
C ASP A 265 -21.80 1.56 15.91
N ILE A 266 -21.40 0.51 16.64
CA ILE A 266 -20.01 0.05 16.73
C ILE A 266 -19.91 -1.40 16.26
N TYR A 267 -19.04 -1.63 15.26
CA TYR A 267 -18.77 -2.95 14.69
C TYR A 267 -17.31 -3.35 14.95
N LYS A 268 -17.07 -4.58 15.38
CA LYS A 268 -15.73 -5.13 15.57
C LYS A 268 -15.55 -6.39 14.72
N ASN A 269 -14.53 -6.40 13.88
CA ASN A 269 -14.29 -7.48 12.92
C ASN A 269 -12.80 -7.80 12.80
N ASP A 270 -12.47 -9.09 12.80
CA ASP A 270 -11.10 -9.56 12.59
C ASP A 270 -10.99 -10.27 11.25
N TYR A 271 -10.11 -9.75 10.40
CA TYR A 271 -9.86 -10.26 9.06
C TYR A 271 -8.47 -10.89 8.98
N GLN A 272 -8.36 -11.97 8.22
CA GLN A 272 -7.08 -12.53 7.86
C GLN A 272 -7.00 -12.68 6.35
N PHE A 273 -5.97 -12.13 5.73
CA PHE A 273 -5.73 -12.23 4.29
C PHE A 273 -4.24 -12.40 3.99
N THR A 274 -3.97 -12.98 2.82
CA THR A 274 -2.62 -13.25 2.34
C THR A 274 -2.34 -12.45 1.08
N LEU A 275 -1.28 -11.65 1.09
CA LEU A 275 -0.79 -10.92 -0.08
C LEU A 275 0.05 -11.84 -0.97
N PRO A 276 0.13 -11.57 -2.29
CA PRO A 276 0.79 -12.46 -3.23
C PRO A 276 2.31 -12.46 -3.10
N PHE A 277 2.95 -13.41 -3.77
CA PHE A 277 4.38 -13.33 -4.09
C PHE A 277 4.70 -12.03 -4.86
N LYS A 278 5.89 -11.47 -4.58
CA LYS A 278 6.46 -10.37 -5.38
C LYS A 278 7.83 -10.79 -5.88
N PHE A 279 8.10 -10.50 -7.15
CA PHE A 279 9.38 -10.80 -7.80
C PHE A 279 10.03 -9.51 -8.24
N GLY A 280 11.30 -9.33 -7.94
CA GLY A 280 12.02 -8.13 -8.34
C GLY A 280 13.35 -8.47 -9.02
N ALA A 281 13.71 -7.66 -10.01
CA ALA A 281 15.01 -7.68 -10.65
C ALA A 281 15.55 -6.27 -10.70
N GLY A 282 16.86 -6.11 -10.48
CA GLY A 282 17.52 -4.82 -10.48
C GLY A 282 18.86 -4.90 -11.19
N ILE A 283 19.26 -3.80 -11.80
CA ILE A 283 20.60 -3.61 -12.34
C ILE A 283 21.22 -2.37 -11.72
N ALA A 284 22.52 -2.39 -11.52
CA ALA A 284 23.25 -1.23 -11.05
C ALA A 284 24.60 -1.09 -11.75
N ILE A 285 24.95 0.13 -12.13
CA ILE A 285 26.28 0.51 -12.60
C ILE A 285 26.87 1.47 -11.57
N ARG A 286 28.03 1.09 -11.01
CA ARG A 286 28.72 1.91 -10.01
C ARG A 286 30.14 2.21 -10.47
N THR A 287 30.38 3.49 -10.73
CA THR A 287 31.71 4.06 -11.00
C THR A 287 32.18 4.87 -9.79
N ALA A 288 33.35 5.50 -9.88
CA ALA A 288 33.86 6.35 -8.81
C ALA A 288 33.03 7.63 -8.58
N TYR A 289 32.29 8.09 -9.59
CA TYR A 289 31.58 9.39 -9.55
C TYR A 289 30.07 9.25 -9.69
N VAL A 290 29.61 8.19 -10.36
CA VAL A 290 28.22 8.00 -10.72
C VAL A 290 27.78 6.60 -10.33
N SER A 291 26.61 6.51 -9.68
CA SER A 291 25.87 5.28 -9.47
C SER A 291 24.53 5.42 -10.18
N LEU A 292 24.22 4.46 -11.06
CA LEU A 292 22.93 4.36 -11.73
C LEU A 292 22.29 3.04 -11.34
N ALA A 293 20.98 3.04 -11.11
CA ALA A 293 20.22 1.82 -10.90
C ALA A 293 18.85 1.87 -11.56
N ALA A 294 18.37 0.69 -11.93
CA ALA A 294 17.02 0.49 -12.41
C ALA A 294 16.48 -0.84 -11.87
N ASP A 295 15.26 -0.80 -11.36
CA ASP A 295 14.59 -1.94 -10.76
C ASP A 295 13.21 -2.14 -11.40
N VAL A 296 12.81 -3.40 -11.48
CA VAL A 296 11.47 -3.83 -11.88
C VAL A 296 10.94 -4.78 -10.82
N VAL A 297 9.75 -4.52 -10.30
CA VAL A 297 9.04 -5.38 -9.35
C VAL A 297 7.69 -5.77 -9.91
N TYR A 298 7.42 -7.06 -9.99
CA TYR A 298 6.16 -7.64 -10.43
C TYR A 298 5.41 -8.26 -9.25
N ALA A 299 4.11 -7.98 -9.16
CA ALA A 299 3.19 -8.57 -8.18
C ALA A 299 1.86 -8.89 -8.85
N ASP A 300 1.34 -10.09 -8.63
CA ASP A 300 0.01 -10.49 -9.13
C ASP A 300 -1.04 -10.42 -8.02
N TRP A 301 -1.66 -9.25 -7.87
CA TRP A 301 -2.65 -8.98 -6.82
C TRP A 301 -3.95 -9.78 -6.96
N LYS A 302 -4.17 -10.48 -8.09
CA LYS A 302 -5.30 -11.42 -8.21
C LYS A 302 -5.16 -12.64 -7.30
N GLN A 303 -3.96 -12.89 -6.77
CA GLN A 303 -3.69 -14.01 -5.87
C GLN A 303 -3.89 -13.64 -4.39
N ILE A 304 -4.42 -12.44 -4.09
CA ILE A 304 -4.84 -12.13 -2.73
C ILE A 304 -5.95 -13.10 -2.33
N SER A 305 -5.92 -13.57 -1.08
CA SER A 305 -6.98 -14.43 -0.54
C SER A 305 -7.28 -14.11 0.91
N TYR A 306 -8.57 -13.94 1.23
CA TYR A 306 -9.08 -13.98 2.59
C TYR A 306 -9.14 -15.41 3.10
N SER A 307 -8.71 -15.59 4.35
CA SER A 307 -8.78 -16.85 5.10
C SER A 307 -9.85 -16.82 6.19
N SER A 308 -10.11 -15.63 6.74
CA SER A 308 -11.09 -15.40 7.82
C SER A 308 -11.59 -13.97 7.74
N PRO A 309 -12.84 -13.68 8.17
CA PRO A 309 -13.88 -14.61 8.61
C PRO A 309 -14.63 -15.30 7.44
N SER A 310 -15.49 -16.28 7.74
CA SER A 310 -16.13 -17.14 6.71
C SER A 310 -16.95 -16.36 5.67
N TRP A 311 -17.60 -15.27 6.08
CA TRP A 311 -18.38 -14.42 5.18
C TRP A 311 -17.50 -13.65 4.19
N MET A 312 -16.24 -13.36 4.54
CA MET A 312 -15.25 -12.74 3.65
C MET A 312 -14.68 -13.70 2.60
N LEU A 313 -14.84 -15.02 2.76
CA LEU A 313 -14.38 -15.98 1.75
C LEU A 313 -15.08 -15.80 0.39
N SER A 314 -16.28 -15.19 0.40
CA SER A 314 -17.00 -14.83 -0.83
C SER A 314 -16.23 -13.80 -1.66
N GLN A 315 -15.47 -12.90 -1.02
CA GLN A 315 -14.64 -11.88 -1.68
C GLN A 315 -13.56 -12.50 -2.55
N ASN A 316 -13.06 -13.70 -2.20
CA ASN A 316 -12.05 -14.42 -3.00
C ASN A 316 -12.52 -14.71 -4.44
N ARG A 317 -13.83 -14.79 -4.67
CA ARG A 317 -14.39 -14.97 -6.02
C ARG A 317 -14.37 -13.67 -6.84
N LYS A 318 -14.39 -12.52 -6.16
CA LYS A 318 -14.40 -11.19 -6.77
C LYS A 318 -12.98 -10.64 -7.00
N ILE A 319 -12.00 -11.05 -6.18
CA ILE A 319 -10.61 -10.58 -6.26
C ILE A 319 -10.01 -10.71 -7.67
N PRO A 320 -10.11 -11.85 -8.39
CA PRO A 320 -9.52 -11.99 -9.73
C PRO A 320 -10.09 -11.03 -10.79
N HIS A 321 -11.29 -10.48 -10.54
CA HIS A 321 -11.96 -9.51 -11.41
C HIS A 321 -11.75 -8.06 -10.97
N SER A 322 -11.38 -7.85 -9.71
CA SER A 322 -11.23 -6.51 -9.11
C SER A 322 -9.78 -6.04 -9.07
N TYR A 323 -8.85 -6.97 -8.91
CA TYR A 323 -7.41 -6.70 -8.87
C TYR A 323 -6.72 -7.13 -10.17
N ARG A 324 -5.55 -6.55 -10.43
CA ARG A 324 -4.72 -6.87 -11.60
C ARG A 324 -3.27 -7.04 -11.19
N ALA A 325 -2.49 -7.73 -12.01
CA ALA A 325 -1.06 -7.73 -11.85
C ALA A 325 -0.48 -6.33 -12.10
N THR A 326 0.54 -5.95 -11.34
CA THR A 326 1.23 -4.66 -11.47
C THR A 326 2.71 -4.89 -11.68
N THR A 327 3.31 -4.03 -12.49
CA THR A 327 4.76 -3.92 -12.64
C THR A 327 5.18 -2.52 -12.22
N THR A 328 5.99 -2.41 -11.19
CA THR A 328 6.58 -1.16 -10.72
C THR A 328 7.98 -1.05 -11.28
N ILE A 329 8.31 0.11 -11.85
CA ILE A 329 9.63 0.41 -12.39
C ILE A 329 10.18 1.60 -11.62
N SER A 330 11.41 1.46 -11.14
CA SER A 330 12.15 2.51 -10.44
C SER A 330 13.49 2.73 -11.15
N ALA A 331 13.92 3.98 -11.26
CA ALA A 331 15.24 4.32 -11.80
C ALA A 331 15.80 5.56 -11.09
N GLY A 332 17.12 5.61 -10.95
CA GLY A 332 17.87 6.70 -10.35
C GLY A 332 19.32 6.69 -10.77
#